data_AF-A0A521E5T3-F1
#
_entry.id   AF-A0A521E5T3-F1
#
_cell.length_a   1.000
_cell.length_b   1.000
_cell.length_c   1.000
_cell.angle_alpha   90.00
_cell.angle_beta   90.00
_cell.angle_gamma   90.00
#
_symmetry.space_group_name_H-M   'P 1'
#
loop_
_entity.id
_entity.type
_entity.pdbx_description
1 polymer ?
#
loop_
_entity_poly.entity_id
_entity_poly.type
_entity_poly.pdbx_seq_one_letter_code
_entity_poly.pdbx_strand_id
1 'polypeptide(L)' 'MIGLILAGYFAEVKLLVAIGVVFLGHAAFDRVFGYGLKFPDDFRHTHLGWIGVQN' A
#
# COMPACT_ATOMS: atom_id res chain seq x y z
N MET A 1 -6.83 -6.69 -0.99
CA MET A 1 -6.02 -6.89 -2.21
C MET A 1 -5.98 -8.34 -2.62
N ILE A 2 -5.38 -9.24 -1.83
CA ILE A 2 -5.33 -10.69 -2.14
C ILE A 2 -6.73 -11.28 -2.40
N GLY A 3 -7.72 -10.94 -1.57
CA GLY A 3 -9.10 -11.38 -1.80
C GLY A 3 -9.69 -10.98 -3.16
N LEU A 4 -9.35 -9.79 -3.68
CA LEU A 4 -9.79 -9.35 -5.02
C LEU A 4 -9.08 -10.14 -6.13
N ILE A 5 -7.80 -10.44 -5.94
CA ILE A 5 -7.03 -11.28 -6.87
C ILE A 5 -7.63 -12.68 -6.94
N LEU A 6 -7.88 -13.31 -5.78
CA LEU A 6 -8.47 -14.65 -5.72
C LEU A 6 -9.89 -14.66 -6.29
N ALA A 7 -10.74 -13.69 -5.92
CA ALA A 7 -12.09 -13.58 -6.47
C ALA A 7 -12.08 -13.37 -7.99
N GLY A 8 -11.21 -12.50 -8.51
CA GLY A 8 -11.04 -12.28 -9.95
C GLY A 8 -10.51 -13.50 -10.69
N TYR A 9 -9.64 -14.28 -10.06
CA TYR A 9 -9.11 -15.52 -10.62
C TYR A 9 -10.19 -16.60 -10.70
N PHE A 10 -10.92 -16.87 -9.61
CA PHE A 10 -11.98 -17.89 -9.59
C PHE A 10 -13.21 -17.51 -10.43
N ALA A 11 -13.51 -16.22 -10.58
CA ALA A 11 -14.59 -15.74 -11.43
C ALA A 11 -14.16 -15.48 -12.89
N GLU A 12 -12.90 -15.75 -13.25
CA GLU A 12 -12.31 -15.49 -14.57
C GLU A 12 -12.41 -14.03 -15.06
N VAL A 13 -12.54 -13.07 -14.14
CA VAL A 13 -12.64 -11.63 -14.43
C VAL A 13 -11.26 -10.99 -14.39
N LYS A 14 -10.61 -10.91 -15.55
CA LYS A 14 -9.25 -10.32 -15.70
C LYS A 14 -9.11 -8.93 -15.11
N LEU A 15 -10.13 -8.08 -15.25
CA LEU A 15 -10.13 -6.72 -14.71
C LEU A 15 -10.02 -6.72 -13.18
N LEU A 16 -10.71 -7.65 -12.51
CA LEU A 16 -10.73 -7.71 -11.05
C LEU A 16 -9.36 -8.15 -10.49
N VAL A 17 -8.70 -9.08 -11.20
CA VAL A 17 -7.31 -9.46 -10.90
C VAL A 17 -6.38 -8.25 -11.04
N ALA A 18 -6.49 -7.50 -12.14
CA ALA A 18 -5.67 -6.30 -12.38
C ALA A 18 -5.86 -5.25 -11.27
N ILE A 19 -7.09 -4.96 -10.87
CA ILE A 19 -7.40 -4.05 -9.76
C ILE A 19 -6.73 -4.53 -8.46
N GLY A 20 -6.85 -5.82 -8.16
CA GLY A 20 -6.25 -6.42 -6.97
C GLY A 20 -4.72 -6.30 -6.94
N VAL A 21 -4.06 -6.50 -8.08
CA VAL A 21 -2.61 -6.38 -8.23
C VAL A 21 -2.15 -4.92 -8.12
N VAL A 22 -2.82 -3.98 -8.82
CA VAL A 22 -2.49 -2.55 -8.77
C VAL A 22 -2.54 -2.03 -7.35
N PHE A 23 -3.61 -2.34 -6.62
CA PHE A 23 -3.74 -1.88 -5.25
C PHE A 23 -2.80 -2.58 -4.28
N LEU A 24 -2.45 -3.86 -4.51
CA LEU A 24 -1.41 -4.53 -3.74
C LEU A 24 -0.07 -3.80 -3.90
N GLY A 25 0.30 -3.49 -5.14
CA GLY A 25 1.49 -2.72 -5.46
C GLY A 25 1.47 -1.35 -4.78
N HIS A 26 0.38 -0.60 -4.92
CA HIS A 26 0.23 0.72 -4.30
C HIS A 26 0.45 0.69 -2.78
N ALA A 27 -0.19 -0.24 -2.07
CA ALA A 27 -0.03 -0.37 -0.62
C ALA A 27 1.36 -0.87 -0.19
N ALA A 28 2.03 -1.66 -1.04
CA ALA A 28 3.40 -2.10 -0.79
C ALA A 28 4.41 -0.95 -1.00
N PHE A 29 4.24 -0.17 -2.07
CA PHE A 29 5.04 1.03 -2.35
C PHE A 29 4.94 2.04 -1.22
N ASP A 30 3.76 2.27 -0.65
CA ASP A 30 3.59 3.16 0.49
C ASP A 30 4.54 2.77 1.64
N ARG A 31 4.61 1.48 1.98
CA ARG A 31 5.53 0.98 3.02
C ARG A 31 7.00 1.06 2.64
N VAL A 32 7.37 0.80 1.38
CA VAL A 32 8.76 0.90 0.90
C VAL A 32 9.28 2.33 1.02
N PHE A 33 8.44 3.33 0.74
CA PHE A 33 8.80 4.74 0.88
C PHE A 33 8.72 5.27 2.32
N GLY A 34 8.55 4.39 3.30
CA GLY A 34 8.54 4.75 4.72
C GLY A 34 7.21 5.30 5.21
N TYR A 35 6.16 5.33 4.39
CA TYR A 35 4.83 5.83 4.75
C TYR A 35 4.03 4.85 5.65
N GLY A 36 4.71 4.08 6.50
CA GLY A 36 4.16 3.01 7.34
C GLY A 36 3.21 3.51 8.43
N LEU A 37 3.35 3.04 9.67
CA LEU A 37 2.53 3.55 10.78
C LEU A 37 2.85 5.04 10.99
N LYS A 38 2.02 5.92 10.42
CA LYS A 38 2.10 7.38 10.56
C LYS A 38 1.33 7.78 11.81
N PHE A 39 1.83 8.77 12.53
CA PHE A 39 1.05 9.40 13.58
C PHE A 39 0.05 10.38 12.96
N PRO A 40 -1.09 10.66 13.64
CA PRO A 40 -2.12 11.56 13.11
C PRO A 40 -1.69 13.03 13.06
N ASP A 41 -0.56 13.40 13.69
CA ASP A 41 -0.06 14.78 13.74
C ASP A 41 0.64 15.24 12.45
N ASP A 42 1.44 14.39 11.79
CA ASP A 42 2.16 14.77 10.57
C ASP A 42 2.39 13.57 9.64
N PHE A 43 2.28 13.81 8.32
CA PHE A 43 2.52 12.80 7.28
C PHE A 43 3.96 12.26 7.26
N ARG A 44 4.92 13.02 7.77
CA ARG A 44 6.34 12.67 7.86
C ARG A 44 6.70 12.00 9.17
N HIS A 45 5.82 12.07 10.18
CA HIS A 45 6.06 11.50 11.48
C HIS A 45 5.56 10.05 11.51
N THR A 46 6.51 9.11 11.57
CA THR A 46 6.21 7.67 11.57
C THR A 46 6.84 7.00 12.78
N HIS A 47 6.38 5.80 13.11
CA HIS A 47 6.99 4.97 14.15
C HIS A 47 8.47 4.62 13.89
N LEU A 48 8.97 4.85 12.66
CA LEU A 48 10.38 4.64 12.29
C LEU A 48 11.20 5.95 12.33
N GLY A 49 10.60 7.07 12.75
CA GLY A 49 11.22 8.40 12.79
C GLY A 49 10.61 9.38 11.77
N TRP A 50 11.26 10.54 11.63
CA TRP A 50 10.84 11.59 10.71
C TRP A 50 11.40 11.38 9.30
N ILE A 51 10.52 11.39 8.30
CA ILE A 51 10.88 11.27 6.88
C ILE A 51 11.33 12.64 6.34
N GLY A 52 12.62 12.76 6.02
CA GLY A 52 13.24 13.97 5.45
C GLY A 52 14.54 14.35 6.15
N VAL A 53 15.21 15.41 5.69
CA VAL A 53 16.42 15.93 6.34
C VAL A 53 16.04 16.49 7.70
N GLN A 54 16.54 15.86 8.77
CA GLN A 54 16.57 16.40 10.12
C GLN A 54 17.85 17.23 10.22
N ASN A 55 17.73 18.56 10.10
CA ASN A 55 18.80 19.49 10.43
C ASN A 55 18.89 19.67 11.95
#